data_AF-A0A0T0PZ87-F1
#
_entry.id   AF-A0A0T0PZ87-F1
#
_cell.length_a   1.000
_cell.length_b   1.000
_cell.length_c   1.000
_cell.angle_alpha   90.00
_cell.angle_beta   90.00
_cell.angle_gamma   90.00
#
_symmetry.space_group_name_H-M   'P 1'
#
loop_
_entity.id
_entity.type
_entity.pdbx_description
1 polymer ?
#
loop_
_entity_poly.entity_id
_entity_poly.type
_entity_poly.pdbx_seq_one_letter_code
_entity_poly.pdbx_strand_id
1 'polypeptide(L)'
;MSAAAERAALARIGANLIAMAGERGDRRARSVGGDRRPVPPATGFADIAAAPVWLQSPREELTRLALRAALIAMAPALAASIDGGWLRELAALTGEGALDHAIALAPSIPDGGIAAVPVDATKALGFDVLRAALPPALHRYLDWAPGGEAPCPPAVAAVSIRNALAVLPDEPA
;
A
#
# COMPACT_ATOMS: atom_id res chain seq x y z
N MET A 1 28.88 -8.51 9.44
CA MET A 1 27.76 -8.95 10.29
C MET A 1 27.95 -10.41 10.63
N SER A 2 27.70 -10.84 11.87
CA SER A 2 27.79 -12.26 12.26
C SER A 2 26.48 -13.00 11.93
N ALA A 3 26.56 -14.32 11.75
CA ALA A 3 25.38 -15.15 11.51
C ALA A 3 24.34 -15.07 12.65
N ALA A 4 24.77 -14.77 13.88
CA ALA A 4 23.87 -14.55 15.01
C ALA A 4 23.09 -13.23 14.88
N ALA A 5 23.76 -12.15 14.43
CA ALA A 5 23.12 -10.85 14.21
C ALA A 5 22.09 -10.90 13.06
N GLU A 6 22.40 -11.63 12.00
CA GLU A 6 21.47 -11.83 10.86
C GLU A 6 20.21 -12.62 11.27
N ARG A 7 20.38 -13.70 12.05
CA ARG A 7 19.25 -14.46 12.60
C ARG A 7 18.39 -13.61 13.54
N ALA A 8 19.00 -12.79 14.39
CA ALA A 8 18.28 -11.88 15.28
C ALA A 8 17.48 -10.82 14.49
N ALA A 9 18.06 -10.29 13.40
CA ALA A 9 17.37 -9.34 12.54
C ALA A 9 16.16 -9.96 11.84
N LEU A 10 16.31 -11.16 11.25
CA LEU A 10 15.20 -11.89 10.61
C LEU A 10 14.11 -12.27 11.61
N ALA A 11 14.48 -12.69 12.82
CA ALA A 11 13.52 -13.01 13.88
C ALA A 11 12.69 -11.77 14.27
N ARG A 12 13.31 -10.60 14.37
CA ARG A 12 12.62 -9.33 14.66
C ARG A 12 11.66 -8.94 13.54
N ILE A 13 12.09 -9.02 12.28
CA ILE A 13 11.21 -8.75 11.12
C ILE A 13 10.03 -9.72 11.13
N GLY A 14 10.29 -11.02 11.32
CA GLY A 14 9.25 -12.04 11.40
C GLY A 14 8.23 -11.78 12.52
N ALA A 15 8.69 -11.39 13.71
CA ALA A 15 7.82 -11.06 14.83
C ALA A 15 6.90 -9.86 14.53
N ASN A 16 7.44 -8.80 13.93
CA ASN A 16 6.67 -7.61 13.53
C ASN A 16 5.60 -7.98 12.49
N LEU A 17 5.98 -8.74 11.46
CA LEU A 17 5.06 -9.19 10.41
C LEU A 17 3.94 -10.07 10.97
N ILE A 18 4.25 -10.97 11.91
CA ILE A 18 3.25 -11.82 12.57
C ILE A 18 2.25 -10.97 13.37
N ALA A 19 2.71 -9.95 14.10
CA ALA A 19 1.83 -9.05 14.84
C ALA A 19 0.83 -8.32 13.92
N MET A 20 1.28 -7.88 12.75
CA MET A 20 0.41 -7.19 11.78
C MET A 20 -0.66 -8.07 11.12
N ALA A 21 -0.34 -9.35 10.87
CA ALA A 21 -1.26 -10.31 10.25
C ALA A 21 -2.54 -10.58 11.07
N GLY A 22 -2.60 -10.04 12.30
CA GLY A 22 -3.74 -10.13 13.21
C GLY A 22 -3.60 -11.28 14.20
N GLU A 23 -4.43 -11.21 15.24
CA GLU A 23 -4.48 -12.25 16.27
C GLU A 23 -4.95 -13.60 15.69
N ARG A 24 -4.71 -14.70 16.42
CA ARG A 24 -5.19 -16.04 16.00
C ARG A 24 -6.71 -16.04 15.74
N GLY A 25 -7.48 -15.18 16.41
CA GLY A 25 -8.93 -15.04 16.25
C GLY A 25 -9.35 -14.52 14.86
N ASP A 26 -8.73 -13.42 14.40
CA ASP A 26 -9.02 -12.82 13.09
C ASP A 26 -8.69 -13.74 11.92
N ARG A 27 -7.65 -14.57 12.07
CA ARG A 27 -7.28 -15.58 11.08
C ARG A 27 -8.32 -16.69 10.96
N ARG A 28 -8.92 -17.09 12.09
CA ARG A 28 -9.93 -18.15 12.15
C ARG A 28 -11.29 -17.68 11.65
N ALA A 29 -11.66 -16.43 11.94
CA ALA A 29 -12.88 -15.83 11.41
C ALA A 29 -12.86 -15.75 9.86
N ARG A 30 -11.72 -15.38 9.26
CA ARG A 30 -11.54 -15.33 7.80
C ARG A 30 -11.58 -16.72 7.13
N SER A 31 -11.04 -17.76 7.78
CA SER A 31 -11.09 -19.12 7.22
C SER A 31 -12.50 -19.75 7.21
N VAL A 32 -13.39 -19.29 8.09
CA VAL A 32 -14.77 -19.81 8.21
C VAL A 32 -15.75 -19.03 7.31
N GLY A 33 -15.42 -17.78 6.94
CA GLY A 33 -16.27 -16.88 6.14
C GLY A 33 -16.38 -17.18 4.64
N GLY A 34 -15.82 -18.28 4.13
CA GLY A 34 -16.02 -18.69 2.74
C GLY A 34 -15.24 -17.89 1.68
N ASP A 35 -14.21 -17.13 2.08
CA ASP A 35 -13.36 -16.36 1.17
C ASP A 35 -12.55 -17.33 0.28
N ARG A 36 -13.02 -17.55 -0.96
CA ARG A 36 -12.43 -18.47 -1.97
C ARG A 36 -11.15 -17.92 -2.61
N ARG A 37 -10.36 -17.15 -1.87
CA ARG A 37 -9.06 -16.71 -2.37
C ARG A 37 -8.09 -17.90 -2.42
N PRO A 38 -7.30 -18.05 -3.48
CA PRO A 38 -6.24 -19.04 -3.52
C PRO A 38 -5.35 -18.92 -2.27
N VAL A 39 -5.02 -20.04 -1.64
CA VAL A 39 -4.11 -20.05 -0.49
C VAL A 39 -2.77 -19.45 -0.97
N PRO A 40 -2.31 -18.32 -0.38
CA PRO A 40 -1.05 -17.73 -0.81
C PRO A 40 0.10 -18.71 -0.54
N PRO A 41 1.17 -18.68 -1.35
CA PRO A 41 2.34 -19.51 -1.11
C PRO A 41 2.89 -19.28 0.30
N ALA A 42 3.39 -20.34 0.93
CA ALA A 42 3.95 -20.24 2.26
C ALA A 42 5.14 -19.27 2.26
N THR A 43 5.09 -18.27 3.15
CA THR A 43 6.16 -17.29 3.32
C THR A 43 7.42 -17.97 3.87
N GLY A 44 8.50 -17.94 3.10
CA GLY A 44 9.82 -18.44 3.51
C GLY A 44 10.72 -17.37 4.11
N PHE A 45 11.89 -17.77 4.62
CA PHE A 45 12.89 -16.82 5.15
C PHE A 45 13.38 -15.82 4.09
N ALA A 46 13.51 -16.25 2.84
CA ALA A 46 13.91 -15.37 1.74
C ALA A 46 12.87 -14.25 1.50
N ASP A 47 11.57 -14.57 1.60
CA ASP A 47 10.49 -13.58 1.45
C ASP A 47 10.50 -12.57 2.59
N ILE A 48 10.74 -13.03 3.82
CA ILE A 48 10.86 -12.16 5.00
C ILE A 48 12.08 -11.25 4.87
N ALA A 49 13.21 -11.77 4.37
CA ALA A 49 14.41 -10.98 4.12
C ALA A 49 14.20 -9.92 3.02
N ALA A 50 13.37 -10.23 2.01
CA ALA A 50 13.01 -9.32 0.94
C ALA A 50 11.83 -8.38 1.28
N ALA A 51 11.23 -8.50 2.47
CA ALA A 51 10.10 -7.68 2.85
C ALA A 51 10.50 -6.21 2.94
N PRO A 52 9.80 -5.30 2.25
CA PRO A 52 10.17 -3.90 2.28
C PRO A 52 9.94 -3.31 3.67
N VAL A 53 10.78 -2.35 4.06
CA VAL A 53 10.77 -1.77 5.42
C VAL A 53 9.42 -1.18 5.78
N TRP A 54 8.76 -0.49 4.84
CA TRP A 54 7.44 0.11 5.05
C TRP A 54 6.37 -0.93 5.40
N LEU A 55 6.54 -2.20 5.00
CA LEU A 55 5.57 -3.23 5.37
C LEU A 55 5.51 -3.38 6.89
N GLN A 56 6.60 -3.15 7.61
CA GLN A 56 6.65 -3.28 9.08
C GLN A 56 6.09 -2.07 9.84
N SER A 57 5.62 -1.03 9.14
CA SER A 57 5.06 0.17 9.77
C SER A 57 3.71 -0.12 10.46
N PRO A 58 3.34 0.67 11.49
CA PRO A 58 2.00 0.64 12.06
C PRO A 58 0.89 0.78 11.01
N ARG A 59 -0.29 0.21 11.28
CA ARG A 59 -1.44 0.22 10.34
C ARG A 59 -1.87 1.62 9.90
N GLU A 60 -1.74 2.60 10.77
CA GLU A 60 -2.05 4.00 10.46
C GLU A 60 -1.06 4.58 9.45
N GLU A 61 0.23 4.31 9.61
CA GLU A 61 1.26 4.70 8.64
C GLU A 61 1.05 3.99 7.30
N LEU A 62 0.74 2.69 7.33
CA LEU A 62 0.39 1.93 6.13
C LEU A 62 -0.85 2.51 5.43
N THR A 63 -1.83 3.00 6.20
CA THR A 63 -3.03 3.65 5.64
C THR A 63 -2.68 4.98 4.97
N ARG A 64 -1.84 5.81 5.61
CA ARG A 64 -1.35 7.07 5.00
C ARG A 64 -0.54 6.80 3.75
N LEU A 65 0.34 5.80 3.78
CA LEU A 65 1.13 5.37 2.63
C LEU A 65 0.22 4.90 1.48
N ALA A 66 -0.79 4.08 1.78
CA ALA A 66 -1.75 3.59 0.80
C ALA A 66 -2.51 4.75 0.11
N LEU A 67 -3.00 5.73 0.89
CA LEU A 67 -3.71 6.89 0.33
C LEU A 67 -2.80 7.71 -0.60
N ARG A 68 -1.56 8.01 -0.18
CA ARG A 68 -0.59 8.72 -1.03
C ARG A 68 -0.26 7.93 -2.30
N ALA A 69 -0.04 6.63 -2.17
CA ALA A 69 0.24 5.76 -3.30
C ALA A 69 -0.94 5.69 -4.28
N ALA A 70 -2.19 5.72 -3.78
CA ALA A 70 -3.39 5.80 -4.64
C ALA A 70 -3.44 7.10 -5.43
N LEU A 71 -3.19 8.25 -4.79
CA LEU A 71 -3.15 9.54 -5.48
C LEU A 71 -2.07 9.56 -6.58
N ILE A 72 -0.87 9.08 -6.27
CA ILE A 72 0.22 9.04 -7.24
C ILE A 72 -0.09 8.09 -8.40
N ALA A 73 -0.70 6.94 -8.11
CA ALA A 73 -1.15 6.01 -9.15
C ALA A 73 -2.19 6.65 -10.09
N MET A 74 -3.05 7.52 -9.56
CA MET A 74 -4.05 8.29 -10.32
C MET A 74 -3.53 9.64 -10.83
N ALA A 75 -2.25 9.98 -10.68
CA ALA A 75 -1.75 11.32 -10.95
C ALA A 75 -2.12 11.88 -12.34
N PRO A 76 -2.06 11.10 -13.44
CA PRO A 76 -2.53 11.59 -14.74
C PRO A 76 -4.01 11.93 -14.78
N ALA A 77 -4.86 11.14 -14.13
CA ALA A 77 -6.29 11.41 -14.01
C ALA A 77 -6.58 12.63 -13.14
N LEU A 78 -5.82 12.83 -12.06
CA LEU A 78 -5.92 14.02 -11.20
C LEU A 78 -5.53 15.28 -11.97
N ALA A 79 -4.41 15.26 -12.69
CA ALA A 79 -3.92 16.40 -13.46
C ALA A 79 -4.83 16.80 -14.63
N ALA A 80 -5.59 15.84 -15.17
CA ALA A 80 -6.56 16.08 -16.25
C ALA A 80 -7.97 16.46 -15.76
N SER A 81 -8.23 16.39 -14.44
CA SER A 81 -9.57 16.58 -13.90
C SER A 81 -9.94 18.06 -13.77
N ILE A 82 -11.21 18.36 -14.09
CA ILE A 82 -11.85 19.66 -13.85
C ILE A 82 -12.90 19.60 -12.74
N ASP A 83 -13.11 18.43 -12.14
CA ASP A 83 -14.06 18.24 -11.05
C ASP A 83 -13.45 18.72 -9.73
N GLY A 84 -13.63 20.01 -9.46
CA GLY A 84 -13.15 20.64 -8.23
C GLY A 84 -13.83 20.12 -6.96
N GLY A 85 -15.00 19.48 -7.06
CA GLY A 85 -15.66 18.85 -5.91
C GLY A 85 -14.93 17.58 -5.50
N TRP A 86 -14.71 16.69 -6.47
CA TRP A 86 -13.93 15.47 -6.28
C TRP A 86 -12.50 15.76 -5.79
N LEU A 87 -11.81 16.73 -6.39
CA LEU A 87 -10.46 17.12 -5.95
C LEU A 87 -10.44 17.65 -4.52
N ARG A 88 -11.45 18.43 -4.12
CA ARG A 88 -11.57 18.95 -2.74
C ARG A 88 -11.81 17.82 -1.74
N GLU A 89 -12.65 16.84 -2.07
CA GLU A 89 -12.89 15.69 -1.20
C GLU A 89 -11.63 14.83 -1.04
N LEU A 90 -10.85 14.65 -2.11
CA LEU A 90 -9.56 13.97 -2.03
C LEU A 90 -8.56 14.75 -1.16
N ALA A 91 -8.45 16.07 -1.34
CA ALA A 91 -7.60 16.91 -0.50
C ALA A 91 -8.01 16.85 0.98
N ALA A 92 -9.31 16.85 1.29
CA ALA A 92 -9.79 16.68 2.66
C ALA A 92 -9.43 15.32 3.27
N LEU A 93 -9.34 14.27 2.44
CA LEU A 93 -8.97 12.92 2.87
C LEU A 93 -7.46 12.76 3.09
N THR A 94 -6.62 13.40 2.27
CA THR A 94 -5.18 13.12 2.21
C THR A 94 -4.28 14.29 2.60
N GLY A 95 -4.83 15.49 2.70
CA GLY A 95 -4.11 16.77 2.74
C GLY A 95 -3.86 17.33 1.34
N GLU A 96 -3.92 18.67 1.20
CA GLU A 96 -3.68 19.40 -0.05
C GLU A 96 -2.27 19.15 -0.60
N GLY A 97 -1.23 19.22 0.26
CA GLY A 97 0.15 18.98 -0.19
C GLY A 97 0.39 17.58 -0.77
N ALA A 98 -0.32 16.57 -0.29
CA ALA A 98 -0.24 15.22 -0.86
C ALA A 98 -0.91 15.14 -2.25
N LEU A 99 -2.01 15.86 -2.44
CA LEU A 99 -2.70 15.96 -3.71
C LEU A 99 -1.87 16.71 -4.74
N ASP A 100 -1.33 17.87 -4.38
CA ASP A 100 -0.48 18.69 -5.25
C ASP A 100 0.78 17.94 -5.66
N HIS A 101 1.41 17.24 -4.71
CA HIS A 101 2.56 16.39 -5.00
C HIS A 101 2.21 15.27 -6.00
N ALA A 102 1.06 14.62 -5.84
CA ALA A 102 0.63 13.60 -6.78
C ALA A 102 0.42 14.18 -8.18
N ILE A 103 -0.29 15.32 -8.30
CA ILE A 103 -0.52 16.01 -9.59
C ILE A 103 0.81 16.34 -10.27
N ALA A 104 1.79 16.86 -9.53
CA ALA A 104 3.11 17.19 -10.06
C ALA A 104 3.86 15.97 -10.65
N LEU A 105 3.56 14.75 -10.17
CA LEU A 105 4.16 13.51 -10.64
C LEU A 105 3.50 12.92 -11.90
N ALA A 106 2.39 13.49 -12.40
CA ALA A 106 1.66 12.96 -13.55
C ALA A 106 2.54 12.59 -14.76
N PRO A 107 3.53 13.41 -15.19
CA PRO A 107 4.39 13.06 -16.33
C PRO A 107 5.34 11.88 -16.08
N SER A 108 5.53 11.50 -14.81
CA SER A 108 6.45 10.43 -14.39
C SER A 108 5.77 9.08 -14.21
N ILE A 109 4.45 9.02 -14.37
CA ILE A 109 3.68 7.79 -14.19
C ILE A 109 3.64 7.01 -15.50
N PRO A 110 4.05 5.73 -15.50
CA PRO A 110 4.04 4.90 -16.70
C PRO A 110 2.61 4.60 -17.15
N ASP A 111 2.44 4.39 -18.45
CA ASP A 111 1.21 3.90 -19.08
C ASP A 111 -0.07 4.70 -18.76
N GLY A 112 0.08 5.98 -18.38
CA GLY A 112 -1.05 6.84 -18.01
C GLY A 112 -1.64 6.57 -16.63
N GLY A 113 -1.03 5.71 -15.82
CA GLY A 113 -1.45 5.44 -14.44
C GLY A 113 -2.76 4.65 -14.34
N ILE A 114 -3.51 4.91 -13.27
CA ILE A 114 -4.82 4.33 -13.00
C ILE A 114 -5.90 5.38 -13.27
N ALA A 115 -7.05 4.92 -13.77
CA ALA A 115 -8.23 5.77 -13.95
C ALA A 115 -8.71 6.36 -12.61
N ALA A 116 -9.39 7.49 -12.67
CA ALA A 116 -10.02 8.09 -11.49
C ALA A 116 -11.00 7.11 -10.82
N VAL A 117 -10.96 7.04 -9.50
CA VAL A 117 -11.92 6.27 -8.69
C VAL A 117 -12.71 7.20 -7.77
N PRO A 118 -13.91 6.78 -7.32
CA PRO A 118 -14.65 7.46 -6.26
C PRO A 118 -13.81 7.64 -4.98
N VAL A 119 -14.07 8.70 -4.21
CA VAL A 119 -13.29 9.05 -3.01
C VAL A 119 -13.27 7.90 -1.99
N ASP A 120 -14.39 7.22 -1.78
CA ASP A 120 -14.54 6.07 -0.88
C ASP A 120 -13.75 4.82 -1.34
N ALA A 121 -13.51 4.68 -2.65
CA ALA A 121 -12.69 3.62 -3.22
C ALA A 121 -11.18 3.90 -3.16
N THR A 122 -10.76 5.15 -2.91
CA THR A 122 -9.34 5.56 -2.91
C THR A 122 -8.47 4.73 -1.97
N LYS A 123 -8.99 4.43 -0.76
CA LYS A 123 -8.26 3.61 0.21
C LYS A 123 -8.04 2.18 -0.28
N ALA A 124 -9.06 1.58 -0.90
CA ALA A 124 -8.98 0.22 -1.43
C ALA A 124 -7.95 0.14 -2.57
N LEU A 125 -8.00 1.10 -3.50
CA LEU A 125 -6.99 1.25 -4.56
C LEU A 125 -5.57 1.38 -3.97
N GLY A 126 -5.39 2.19 -2.94
CA GLY A 126 -4.10 2.36 -2.28
C GLY A 126 -3.50 1.05 -1.77
N PHE A 127 -4.32 0.20 -1.15
CA PHE A 127 -3.86 -1.12 -0.69
C PHE A 127 -3.62 -2.10 -1.84
N ASP A 128 -4.33 -1.98 -2.96
CA ASP A 128 -4.02 -2.76 -4.17
C ASP A 128 -2.68 -2.36 -4.79
N VAL A 129 -2.36 -1.05 -4.77
CA VAL A 129 -1.04 -0.55 -5.15
C VAL A 129 0.04 -1.14 -4.24
N LEU A 130 -0.18 -1.17 -2.92
CA LEU A 130 0.76 -1.80 -1.97
C LEU A 130 0.94 -3.30 -2.23
N ARG A 131 -0.14 -4.04 -2.49
CA ARG A 131 -0.08 -5.47 -2.82
C ARG A 131 0.65 -5.72 -4.15
N ALA A 132 0.40 -4.90 -5.17
CA ALA A 132 1.03 -5.04 -6.48
C ALA A 132 2.56 -4.85 -6.44
N ALA A 133 3.08 -4.12 -5.45
CA ALA A 133 4.52 -3.96 -5.23
C ALA A 133 5.14 -5.02 -4.31
N LEU A 134 4.34 -5.92 -3.73
CA LEU A 134 4.80 -7.01 -2.90
C LEU A 134 4.87 -8.32 -3.68
N PRO A 135 5.86 -9.18 -3.38
CA PRO A 135 5.79 -10.59 -3.74
C PRO A 135 4.48 -11.23 -3.23
N PRO A 136 3.84 -12.13 -4.00
CA PRO A 136 2.57 -12.77 -3.61
C PRO A 136 2.59 -13.44 -2.22
N ALA A 137 3.73 -14.00 -1.82
CA ALA A 137 3.92 -14.62 -0.50
C ALA A 137 3.75 -13.66 0.69
N LEU A 138 3.85 -12.34 0.46
CA LEU A 138 3.72 -11.31 1.48
C LEU A 138 2.33 -10.64 1.48
N HIS A 139 1.45 -10.93 0.52
CA HIS A 139 0.12 -10.30 0.43
C HIS A 139 -0.73 -10.50 1.68
N ARG A 140 -0.58 -11.66 2.33
CA ARG A 140 -1.25 -12.04 3.59
C ARG A 140 -1.08 -11.03 4.73
N TYR A 141 -0.02 -10.23 4.71
CA TYR A 141 0.24 -9.21 5.73
C TYR A 141 -0.64 -7.96 5.55
N LEU A 142 -1.33 -7.84 4.41
CA LEU A 142 -2.30 -6.80 4.09
C LEU A 142 -3.73 -7.34 3.97
N ASP A 143 -4.02 -8.56 4.44
CA ASP A 143 -5.38 -9.15 4.38
C ASP A 143 -6.41 -8.40 5.24
N TRP A 144 -5.95 -7.68 6.26
CA TRP A 144 -6.81 -6.84 7.10
C TRP A 144 -7.30 -5.59 6.36
N ALA A 145 -6.61 -5.20 5.29
CA ALA A 145 -6.88 -3.98 4.56
C ALA A 145 -7.89 -4.23 3.43
N PRO A 146 -8.69 -3.22 3.04
CA PRO A 146 -9.60 -3.35 1.90
C PRO A 146 -8.82 -3.66 0.62
N GLY A 147 -9.47 -4.32 -0.33
CA GLY A 147 -9.00 -4.45 -1.71
C GLY A 147 -10.10 -4.00 -2.64
N GLY A 148 -9.73 -3.37 -3.74
CA GLY A 148 -10.61 -2.98 -4.82
C GLY A 148 -10.72 -4.08 -5.87
N GLU A 149 -11.44 -3.76 -6.94
CA GLU A 149 -11.65 -4.67 -8.07
C GLU A 149 -10.59 -4.50 -9.18
N ALA A 150 -9.81 -3.41 -9.15
CA ALA A 150 -8.89 -3.04 -10.21
C ALA A 150 -7.43 -3.39 -9.84
N PRO A 151 -6.80 -4.39 -10.49
CA PRO A 151 -5.40 -4.69 -10.28
C PRO A 151 -4.52 -3.52 -10.77
N CYS A 152 -3.59 -3.08 -9.93
CA CYS A 152 -2.61 -2.06 -10.31
C CYS A 152 -1.43 -2.70 -11.09
N PRO A 153 -1.04 -2.16 -12.26
CA PRO A 153 0.14 -2.63 -12.97
C PRO A 153 1.41 -2.51 -12.11
N PRO A 154 2.31 -3.53 -12.09
CA PRO A 154 3.49 -3.51 -11.22
C PRO A 154 4.41 -2.29 -11.40
N ALA A 155 4.53 -1.79 -12.64
CA ALA A 155 5.33 -0.60 -12.94
C ALA A 155 4.75 0.67 -12.30
N VAL A 156 3.44 0.87 -12.40
CA VAL A 156 2.72 1.97 -11.74
C VAL A 156 2.85 1.83 -10.23
N ALA A 157 2.68 0.62 -9.69
CA ALA A 157 2.80 0.37 -8.26
C ALA A 157 4.19 0.71 -7.71
N ALA A 158 5.25 0.27 -8.39
CA ALA A 158 6.63 0.54 -8.01
C ALA A 158 6.94 2.05 -7.98
N VAL A 159 6.55 2.79 -9.02
CA VAL A 159 6.74 4.25 -9.08
C VAL A 159 5.92 4.96 -7.99
N SER A 160 4.68 4.52 -7.77
CA SER A 160 3.77 5.14 -6.80
C SER A 160 4.30 5.01 -5.37
N ILE A 161 4.72 3.80 -4.98
CA ILE A 161 5.26 3.57 -3.64
C ILE A 161 6.59 4.29 -3.44
N ARG A 162 7.49 4.24 -4.43
CA ARG A 162 8.78 4.92 -4.34
C ARG A 162 8.59 6.41 -4.04
N ASN A 163 7.68 7.08 -4.76
CA ASN A 163 7.39 8.49 -4.54
C ASN A 163 6.61 8.73 -3.24
N ALA A 164 5.65 7.88 -2.90
CA ALA A 164 4.89 8.01 -1.65
C ALA A 164 5.79 7.91 -0.40
N LEU A 165 6.85 7.11 -0.46
CA LEU A 165 7.86 6.99 0.59
C LEU A 165 8.84 8.16 0.64
N ALA A 166 9.06 8.86 -0.48
CA ALA A 166 9.93 10.04 -0.53
C ALA A 166 9.30 11.24 0.18
N VAL A 167 7.97 11.24 0.33
CA VAL A 167 7.23 12.22 1.14
C VAL A 167 7.26 11.79 2.61
N LEU A 168 8.37 12.02 3.31
CA LEU A 168 8.44 11.89 4.78
C LEU A 168 7.89 13.16 5.47
N PRO A 169 7.40 13.05 6.72
CA PRO A 169 6.39 13.96 7.26
C PRO A 169 7.00 15.23 7.85
N ASP A 170 6.89 16.33 7.13
CA ASP A 170 6.95 17.68 7.70
C ASP A 170 5.66 18.39 7.33
N GLU A 171 4.58 18.10 8.05
CA GLU A 171 3.51 19.08 8.29
C GLU A 171 2.59 18.56 9.41
N PRO A 172 2.59 19.20 10.60
CA PRO A 172 1.49 19.03 11.53
C PRO A 172 0.23 19.66 10.92
N ALA A 173 -0.91 18.97 11.10
CA ALA A 173 -2.25 19.47 10.80
C ALA A 173 -2.61 20.69 11.65
#